data_AF-A0A2T6B5P6-F1
#
_entry.id   AF-A0A2T6B5P6-F1
#
_cell.length_a   1.000
_cell.length_b   1.000
_cell.length_c   1.000
_cell.angle_alpha   90.00
_cell.angle_beta   90.00
_cell.angle_gamma   90.00
#
_symmetry.space_group_name_H-M   'P 1'
#
loop_
_entity.id
_entity.type
_entity.pdbx_description
1 polymer ?
#
loop_
_entity_poly.entity_id
_entity_poly.type
_entity_poly.pdbx_seq_one_letter_code
_entity_poly.pdbx_strand_id
1 'polypeptide(L)'
;MPTDRSFERGAEAQDRPEVAALARNVISVLNLRPDTKDRRMPAAMRERLMRQALEPTGFDIEAVLGELLQARMAPEDITDLCIPEVAREIGVLWVEDRLSFAQVSIASARLQGLVTRLSRQWPDDESDSTDVSALLVLQKGDSHTLGTHVAAAQLRRLGVSVRMLFGADEDMLLRTLSEERHDLVLFSCSRVENLETISGQAKRIKLGFPNSPPLVLGGIVLGLTDRVKERSGVDLVTNEVGAALKMYEQDKRAKRPAVVR
;
A
#
# COMPACT_ATOMS: atom_id res chain seq x y z
N MET A 1 -48.36 5.65 -13.16
CA MET A 1 -47.37 5.39 -12.09
C MET A 1 -47.06 3.90 -12.04
N PRO A 2 -45.95 3.43 -12.63
CA PRO A 2 -45.31 2.18 -12.24
C PRO A 2 -44.09 2.51 -11.37
N THR A 3 -44.05 1.88 -10.20
CA THR A 3 -43.01 2.02 -9.17
C THR A 3 -41.68 1.44 -9.63
N ASP A 4 -40.67 2.30 -9.62
CA ASP A 4 -39.27 2.04 -9.91
C ASP A 4 -38.66 1.10 -8.84
N ARG A 5 -38.32 -0.14 -9.23
CA ARG A 5 -37.65 -1.14 -8.39
C ARG A 5 -36.13 -1.15 -8.59
N SER A 6 -35.51 0.01 -8.83
CA SER A 6 -34.06 0.13 -9.00
C SER A 6 -33.31 0.59 -7.73
N PHE A 7 -34.00 0.96 -6.65
CA PHE A 7 -33.39 1.56 -5.46
C PHE A 7 -32.99 0.62 -4.31
N GLU A 8 -33.33 -0.68 -4.35
CA GLU A 8 -33.09 -1.58 -3.19
C GLU A 8 -31.80 -2.43 -3.28
N ARG A 9 -31.05 -2.41 -4.39
CA ARG A 9 -29.88 -3.30 -4.58
C ARG A 9 -28.57 -2.82 -3.97
N GLY A 10 -28.52 -1.61 -3.41
CA GLY A 10 -27.30 -1.06 -2.77
C GLY A 10 -27.01 -1.66 -1.39
N ALA A 11 -28.05 -1.92 -0.60
CA ALA A 11 -27.93 -2.38 0.78
C ALA A 11 -27.56 -3.87 0.90
N GLU A 12 -28.05 -4.72 -0.02
CA GLU A 12 -27.82 -6.18 0.04
C GLU A 12 -26.38 -6.61 -0.32
N ALA A 13 -25.62 -5.77 -1.03
CA ALA A 13 -24.23 -6.08 -1.39
C ALA A 13 -23.24 -5.89 -0.21
N GLN A 14 -23.67 -5.20 0.85
CA GLN A 14 -22.89 -4.95 2.07
C GLN A 14 -22.68 -6.23 2.90
N ASP A 15 -23.57 -7.23 2.74
CA ASP A 15 -23.63 -8.47 3.53
C ASP A 15 -22.81 -9.64 2.96
N ARG A 16 -22.14 -9.48 1.80
CA ARG A 16 -21.25 -10.52 1.26
C ARG A 16 -19.79 -10.19 1.58
N PRO A 17 -19.13 -10.92 2.50
CA PRO A 17 -17.77 -10.59 2.95
C PRO A 17 -16.72 -10.66 1.82
N GLU A 18 -16.94 -11.54 0.83
CA GLU A 18 -16.12 -11.69 -0.38
C GLU A 18 -16.27 -10.54 -1.37
N VAL A 19 -17.49 -10.00 -1.49
CA VAL A 19 -17.76 -8.80 -2.28
C VAL A 19 -17.09 -7.65 -1.56
N ALA A 20 -17.44 -7.35 -0.31
CA ALA A 20 -16.87 -6.24 0.46
C ALA A 20 -15.32 -6.17 0.47
N ALA A 21 -14.61 -7.29 0.27
CA ALA A 21 -13.16 -7.31 0.12
C ALA A 21 -12.68 -6.48 -1.09
N LEU A 22 -13.22 -6.63 -2.30
CA LEU A 22 -12.62 -6.00 -3.48
C LEU A 22 -12.75 -4.45 -3.52
N ALA A 23 -13.76 -3.81 -2.89
CA ALA A 23 -13.93 -2.34 -2.88
C ALA A 23 -13.14 -1.60 -1.81
N ARG A 24 -12.55 -2.33 -0.87
CA ARG A 24 -11.90 -1.71 0.27
C ARG A 24 -10.58 -1.00 -0.09
N ASN A 25 -9.99 -1.34 -1.23
CA ASN A 25 -8.72 -0.83 -1.79
C ASN A 25 -8.40 0.67 -1.65
N VAL A 26 -9.40 1.54 -1.77
CA VAL A 26 -9.21 2.98 -1.91
C VAL A 26 -8.74 3.67 -0.63
N ILE A 27 -9.08 3.10 0.53
CA ILE A 27 -8.90 3.73 1.82
C ILE A 27 -7.42 3.68 2.28
N SER A 28 -6.61 2.73 1.80
CA SER A 28 -5.20 2.57 2.21
C SER A 28 -4.31 3.78 1.92
N VAL A 29 -4.74 4.64 1.00
CA VAL A 29 -3.92 5.75 0.52
C VAL A 29 -4.14 7.06 1.31
N LEU A 30 -5.04 7.06 2.29
CA LEU A 30 -5.40 8.28 3.01
C LEU A 30 -4.27 8.89 3.86
N ASN A 31 -3.13 8.20 4.07
CA ASN A 31 -2.07 8.68 4.96
C ASN A 31 -0.63 8.58 4.42
N LEU A 32 -0.41 8.23 3.14
CA LEU A 32 0.92 8.42 2.52
C LEU A 32 1.07 9.93 2.23
N ARG A 33 1.86 10.65 3.03
CA ARG A 33 2.09 12.09 2.82
C ARG A 33 3.56 12.28 2.44
N PRO A 34 3.93 12.15 1.16
CA PRO A 34 5.23 12.64 0.74
C PRO A 34 5.38 14.12 1.12
N ASP A 35 6.59 14.52 1.51
CA ASP A 35 6.95 15.88 1.96
C ASP A 35 6.97 16.92 0.81
N THR A 36 6.03 16.82 -0.13
CA THR A 36 5.92 17.64 -1.33
C THR A 36 4.96 18.80 -1.10
N LYS A 37 5.33 19.73 -0.22
CA LYS A 37 4.50 20.88 0.17
C LYS A 37 4.03 21.78 -1.00
N ASP A 38 4.63 21.67 -2.19
CA ASP A 38 4.30 22.50 -3.37
C ASP A 38 3.92 21.76 -4.65
N ARG A 39 3.85 20.42 -4.67
CA ARG A 39 3.44 19.66 -5.88
C ARG A 39 2.02 19.15 -5.74
N ARG A 40 1.10 19.74 -6.49
CA ARG A 40 -0.28 19.27 -6.61
C ARG A 40 -0.59 18.91 -8.05
N MET A 41 -1.32 17.83 -8.23
CA MET A 41 -1.87 17.51 -9.54
C MET A 41 -2.87 18.61 -9.95
N PRO A 42 -2.81 19.13 -11.19
CA PRO A 42 -3.81 20.06 -11.69
C PRO A 42 -5.22 19.47 -11.57
N ALA A 43 -6.19 20.26 -11.10
CA ALA A 43 -7.56 19.76 -10.87
C ALA A 43 -8.19 19.11 -12.11
N ALA A 44 -7.97 19.70 -13.31
CA ALA A 44 -8.45 19.14 -14.56
C ALA A 44 -7.84 17.75 -14.86
N MET A 45 -6.57 17.53 -14.50
CA MET A 45 -5.93 16.22 -14.68
C MET A 45 -6.47 15.20 -13.68
N ARG A 46 -6.68 15.62 -12.45
CA ARG A 46 -7.31 14.77 -11.42
C ARG A 46 -8.69 14.30 -11.84
N GLU A 47 -9.55 15.23 -12.26
CA GLU A 47 -10.90 14.93 -12.72
C GLU A 47 -10.88 13.98 -13.93
N ARG A 48 -9.91 14.17 -14.84
CA ARG A 48 -9.73 13.30 -16.00
C ARG A 48 -9.31 11.88 -15.60
N LEU A 49 -8.28 11.75 -14.77
CA LEU A 49 -7.81 10.44 -14.28
C LEU A 49 -8.90 9.74 -13.47
N MET A 50 -9.64 10.47 -12.64
CA MET A 50 -10.78 9.93 -11.89
C MET A 50 -11.88 9.43 -12.83
N ARG A 51 -12.25 10.22 -13.86
CA ARG A 51 -13.23 9.81 -14.88
C ARG A 51 -12.80 8.54 -15.60
N GLN A 52 -11.55 8.48 -16.07
CA GLN A 52 -11.00 7.30 -16.74
C GLN A 52 -11.00 6.07 -15.82
N ALA A 53 -10.59 6.24 -14.56
CA ALA A 53 -10.61 5.15 -13.58
C ALA A 53 -12.03 4.62 -13.32
N LEU A 54 -13.06 5.46 -13.41
CA LEU A 54 -14.47 5.12 -13.18
C LEU A 54 -15.24 4.71 -14.45
N GLU A 55 -14.65 4.84 -15.64
CA GLU A 55 -15.32 4.58 -16.91
C GLU A 55 -15.77 3.11 -17.01
N PRO A 56 -17.05 2.79 -17.28
CA PRO A 56 -17.52 1.40 -17.26
C PRO A 56 -16.75 0.45 -18.20
N THR A 57 -16.26 0.93 -19.34
CA THR A 57 -15.54 0.14 -20.34
C THR A 57 -14.33 0.90 -20.91
N GLY A 58 -13.40 0.20 -21.56
CA GLY A 58 -12.36 0.87 -22.36
C GLY A 58 -11.21 1.54 -21.57
N PHE A 59 -10.87 1.05 -20.38
CA PHE A 59 -9.67 1.53 -19.68
C PHE A 59 -8.40 0.97 -20.33
N ASP A 60 -7.68 1.83 -21.05
CA ASP A 60 -6.38 1.54 -21.64
C ASP A 60 -5.28 2.17 -20.77
N ILE A 61 -4.48 1.30 -20.12
CA ILE A 61 -3.38 1.69 -19.25
C ILE A 61 -2.34 2.55 -20.00
N GLU A 62 -1.98 2.19 -21.23
CA GLU A 62 -0.93 2.89 -21.98
C GLU A 62 -1.43 4.26 -22.45
N ALA A 63 -2.70 4.36 -22.87
CA ALA A 63 -3.30 5.64 -23.22
C ALA A 63 -3.35 6.60 -22.02
N VAL A 64 -3.83 6.11 -20.86
CA VAL A 64 -3.90 6.91 -19.63
C VAL A 64 -2.52 7.37 -19.17
N LEU A 65 -1.52 6.48 -19.17
CA LEU A 65 -0.15 6.84 -18.83
C LEU A 65 0.44 7.83 -19.85
N GLY A 66 0.22 7.61 -21.14
CA GLY A 66 0.66 8.51 -22.20
C GLY A 66 0.14 9.93 -22.02
N GLU A 67 -1.12 10.08 -21.64
CA GLU A 67 -1.73 11.38 -21.35
C GLU A 67 -1.12 12.07 -20.12
N LEU A 68 -0.90 11.33 -19.03
CA LEU A 68 -0.26 11.86 -17.82
C LEU A 68 1.19 12.32 -18.11
N LEU A 69 1.95 11.54 -18.88
CA LEU A 69 3.31 11.87 -19.27
C LEU A 69 3.36 13.08 -20.24
N GLN A 70 2.43 13.16 -21.20
CA GLN A 70 2.28 14.32 -22.08
C GLN A 70 1.97 15.60 -21.32
N ALA A 71 1.21 15.48 -20.23
CA ALA A 71 0.96 16.58 -19.30
C ALA A 71 2.15 16.92 -18.39
N ARG A 72 3.33 16.37 -18.66
CA ARG A 72 4.59 16.60 -17.92
C ARG A 72 4.55 16.13 -16.47
N MET A 73 3.67 15.19 -16.13
CA MET A 73 3.73 14.52 -14.84
C MET A 73 4.90 13.53 -14.83
N ALA A 74 5.80 13.68 -13.87
CA ALA A 74 6.90 12.74 -13.69
C ALA A 74 6.34 11.37 -13.23
N PRO A 75 6.90 10.22 -13.67
CA PRO A 75 6.47 8.89 -13.22
C PRO A 75 6.38 8.74 -11.69
N GLU A 76 7.30 9.39 -10.98
CA GLU A 76 7.35 9.44 -9.51
C GLU A 76 6.17 10.21 -8.95
N ASP A 77 5.86 11.39 -9.49
CA ASP A 77 4.70 12.19 -9.07
C ASP A 77 3.38 11.47 -9.41
N ILE A 78 3.30 10.74 -10.53
CA ILE A 78 2.11 9.93 -10.87
C ILE A 78 1.87 8.87 -9.78
N THR A 79 2.93 8.18 -9.37
CA THR A 79 2.88 7.09 -8.40
C THR A 79 2.64 7.60 -6.97
N ASP A 80 3.36 8.65 -6.57
CA ASP A 80 3.43 9.11 -5.18
C ASP A 80 2.36 10.14 -4.84
N LEU A 81 1.80 10.82 -5.85
CA LEU A 81 0.83 11.91 -5.65
C LEU A 81 -0.47 11.67 -6.41
N CYS A 82 -0.42 11.51 -7.73
CA CYS A 82 -1.63 11.53 -8.55
C CYS A 82 -2.57 10.35 -8.25
N ILE A 83 -2.02 9.14 -8.30
CA ILE A 83 -2.78 7.91 -8.02
C ILE A 83 -3.31 7.93 -6.58
N PRO A 84 -2.49 8.27 -5.56
CA PRO A 84 -2.96 8.48 -4.21
C PRO A 84 -4.10 9.48 -4.03
N GLU A 85 -4.01 10.62 -4.73
CA GLU A 85 -5.02 11.67 -4.66
C GLU A 85 -6.34 11.23 -5.28
N VAL A 86 -6.31 10.61 -6.47
CA VAL A 86 -7.52 10.07 -7.11
C VAL A 86 -8.15 8.95 -6.30
N ALA A 87 -7.34 8.05 -5.74
CA ALA A 87 -7.83 7.03 -4.83
C ALA A 87 -8.62 7.70 -3.70
N ARG A 88 -7.99 8.60 -2.93
CA ARG A 88 -8.66 9.30 -1.83
C ARG A 88 -10.01 9.92 -2.24
N GLU A 89 -10.10 10.59 -3.39
CA GLU A 89 -11.37 11.16 -3.87
C GLU A 89 -12.43 10.10 -4.16
N ILE A 90 -12.06 9.00 -4.83
CA ILE A 90 -12.97 7.88 -5.06
C ILE A 90 -13.47 7.29 -3.73
N GLY A 91 -12.62 7.28 -2.70
CA GLY A 91 -12.95 6.78 -1.36
C GLY A 91 -13.94 7.68 -0.65
N VAL A 92 -13.80 9.00 -0.79
CA VAL A 92 -14.80 9.97 -0.30
C VAL A 92 -16.13 9.77 -1.00
N LEU A 93 -16.14 9.66 -2.33
CA LEU A 93 -17.37 9.44 -3.10
C LEU A 93 -18.06 8.11 -2.75
N TRP A 94 -17.30 7.08 -2.40
CA TRP A 94 -17.84 5.83 -1.86
C TRP A 94 -18.53 6.04 -0.51
N VAL A 95 -17.88 6.71 0.44
CA VAL A 95 -18.43 7.01 1.77
C VAL A 95 -19.67 7.88 1.70
N GLU A 96 -19.76 8.76 0.69
CA GLU A 96 -20.92 9.59 0.39
C GLU A 96 -22.04 8.85 -0.37
N ASP A 97 -21.95 7.51 -0.53
CA ASP A 97 -22.88 6.67 -1.29
C ASP A 97 -23.07 7.11 -2.76
N ARG A 98 -22.08 7.80 -3.35
CA ARG A 98 -22.10 8.29 -4.74
C ARG A 98 -21.51 7.32 -5.75
N LEU A 99 -20.74 6.35 -5.29
CA LEU A 99 -20.20 5.27 -6.09
C LEU A 99 -20.69 3.93 -5.55
N SER A 100 -20.88 2.98 -6.43
CA SER A 100 -21.13 1.58 -6.05
C SER A 100 -19.83 0.86 -5.70
N PHE A 101 -19.98 -0.22 -4.97
CA PHE A 101 -18.92 -1.17 -4.66
C PHE A 101 -18.12 -1.57 -5.91
N ALA A 102 -18.81 -1.87 -7.01
CA ALA A 102 -18.19 -2.29 -8.27
C ALA A 102 -17.35 -1.18 -8.88
N GLN A 103 -17.84 0.06 -8.90
CA GLN A 103 -17.10 1.21 -9.43
C GLN A 103 -15.80 1.46 -8.66
N VAL A 104 -15.85 1.43 -7.34
CA VAL A 104 -14.70 1.64 -6.45
C VAL A 104 -13.66 0.53 -6.61
N SER A 105 -14.12 -0.73 -6.67
CA SER A 105 -13.29 -1.91 -6.90
C SER A 105 -12.54 -1.84 -8.23
N ILE A 106 -13.26 -1.54 -9.30
CA ILE A 106 -12.71 -1.47 -10.66
C ILE A 106 -11.72 -0.31 -10.76
N ALA A 107 -12.07 0.86 -10.25
CA ALA A 107 -11.18 2.02 -10.24
C ALA A 107 -9.89 1.73 -9.47
N SER A 108 -10.00 1.08 -8.31
CA SER A 108 -8.83 0.69 -7.52
C SER A 108 -7.89 -0.25 -8.26
N ALA A 109 -8.45 -1.28 -8.90
CA ALA A 109 -7.66 -2.24 -9.68
C ALA A 109 -6.96 -1.55 -10.85
N ARG A 110 -7.62 -0.57 -11.50
CA ARG A 110 -7.05 0.23 -12.58
C ARG A 110 -5.92 1.13 -12.10
N LEU A 111 -6.13 1.84 -10.99
CA LEU A 111 -5.10 2.67 -10.35
C LEU A 111 -3.89 1.82 -9.94
N GLN A 112 -4.12 0.63 -9.36
CA GLN A 112 -3.04 -0.31 -9.05
C GLN A 112 -2.32 -0.78 -10.31
N GLY A 113 -3.05 -1.04 -11.40
CA GLY A 113 -2.48 -1.37 -12.71
C GLY A 113 -1.52 -0.29 -13.23
N LEU A 114 -1.86 0.99 -13.05
CA LEU A 114 -0.96 2.10 -13.39
C LEU A 114 0.31 2.07 -12.55
N VAL A 115 0.22 1.87 -11.23
CA VAL A 115 1.39 1.74 -10.34
C VAL A 115 2.29 0.59 -10.77
N THR A 116 1.72 -0.60 -10.97
CA THR A 116 2.48 -1.79 -11.39
C THR A 116 3.17 -1.54 -12.72
N ARG A 117 2.50 -0.89 -13.67
CA ARG A 117 3.06 -0.59 -15.00
C ARG A 117 4.22 0.39 -14.93
N LEU A 118 4.10 1.44 -14.11
CA LEU A 118 5.18 2.40 -13.85
C LEU A 118 6.35 1.74 -13.12
N SER A 119 6.07 0.77 -12.24
CA SER A 119 7.09 0.11 -11.43
C SER A 119 8.02 -0.81 -12.22
N ARG A 120 7.61 -1.30 -13.40
CA ARG A 120 8.42 -2.19 -14.26
C ARG A 120 9.74 -1.57 -14.73
N GLN A 121 9.87 -0.24 -14.65
CA GLN A 121 11.10 0.46 -15.03
C GLN A 121 12.15 0.44 -13.92
N TRP A 122 11.78 0.05 -12.69
CA TRP A 122 12.69 -0.07 -11.56
C TRP A 122 13.10 -1.53 -11.39
N PRO A 123 14.35 -1.80 -10.97
CA PRO A 123 14.83 -3.17 -10.82
C PRO A 123 13.91 -3.99 -9.90
N ASP A 124 13.45 -5.14 -10.38
CA ASP A 124 12.82 -6.19 -9.56
C ASP A 124 13.88 -7.16 -8.99
N ASP A 125 15.10 -7.10 -9.51
CA ASP A 125 15.99 -8.25 -9.52
C ASP A 125 16.98 -8.25 -8.34
N GLU A 126 17.04 -9.40 -7.67
CA GLU A 126 18.07 -9.77 -6.69
C GLU A 126 19.50 -9.79 -7.30
N SER A 127 19.62 -9.64 -8.62
CA SER A 127 20.85 -9.79 -9.40
C SER A 127 21.70 -8.51 -9.50
N ASP A 128 21.12 -7.33 -9.25
CA ASP A 128 21.79 -6.03 -9.38
C ASP A 128 22.15 -5.42 -8.03
N SER A 129 22.94 -6.13 -7.22
CA SER A 129 23.70 -5.56 -6.08
C SER A 129 22.94 -4.59 -5.15
N THR A 130 21.64 -4.77 -4.90
CA THR A 130 20.95 -3.92 -3.93
C THR A 130 21.30 -4.38 -2.52
N ASP A 131 21.91 -3.50 -1.73
CA ASP A 131 22.36 -3.78 -0.35
C ASP A 131 21.20 -3.99 0.67
N VAL A 132 19.94 -3.76 0.25
CA VAL A 132 18.77 -3.74 1.14
C VAL A 132 17.61 -4.55 0.55
N SER A 133 17.13 -5.54 1.29
CA SER A 133 15.92 -6.33 0.98
C SER A 133 14.78 -6.02 1.95
N ALA A 134 13.57 -5.79 1.45
CA ALA A 134 12.36 -5.55 2.25
C ALA A 134 11.27 -6.58 1.96
N LEU A 135 10.66 -7.12 3.02
CA LEU A 135 9.47 -7.95 2.96
C LEU A 135 8.24 -7.11 3.33
N LEU A 136 7.34 -6.88 2.38
CA LEU A 136 6.09 -6.17 2.60
C LEU A 136 4.92 -7.15 2.75
N VAL A 137 4.29 -7.15 3.92
CA VAL A 137 3.32 -8.16 4.35
C VAL A 137 1.92 -7.56 4.43
N LEU A 138 0.95 -8.26 3.82
CA LEU A 138 -0.48 -8.00 3.95
C LEU A 138 -1.15 -9.20 4.59
N GLN A 139 -1.93 -8.94 5.63
CA GLN A 139 -2.61 -9.97 6.39
C GLN A 139 -3.67 -10.69 5.56
N LYS A 140 -3.94 -11.95 5.90
CA LYS A 140 -5.06 -12.71 5.34
C LYS A 140 -6.39 -11.96 5.44
N GLY A 141 -7.12 -11.90 4.34
CA GLY A 141 -8.41 -11.21 4.26
C GLY A 141 -8.30 -9.68 4.18
N ASP A 142 -7.08 -9.12 4.15
CA ASP A 142 -6.87 -7.74 3.75
C ASP A 142 -6.80 -7.64 2.23
N SER A 143 -7.71 -6.83 1.71
CA SER A 143 -7.90 -6.60 0.29
C SER A 143 -7.51 -5.19 -0.12
N HIS A 144 -6.84 -4.44 0.76
CA HIS A 144 -6.36 -3.09 0.47
C HIS A 144 -4.93 -3.12 -0.07
N THR A 145 -4.79 -3.37 -1.37
CA THR A 145 -3.48 -3.61 -1.98
C THR A 145 -2.86 -2.39 -2.65
N LEU A 146 -3.64 -1.33 -2.94
CA LEU A 146 -3.13 -0.16 -3.66
C LEU A 146 -1.99 0.55 -2.92
N GLY A 147 -2.17 0.91 -1.65
CA GLY A 147 -1.14 1.58 -0.85
C GLY A 147 0.14 0.75 -0.71
N THR A 148 0.01 -0.58 -0.65
CA THR A 148 1.14 -1.50 -0.70
C THR A 148 1.92 -1.40 -2.00
N HIS A 149 1.24 -1.38 -3.15
CA HIS A 149 1.92 -1.28 -4.44
C HIS A 149 2.63 0.07 -4.58
N VAL A 150 2.04 1.15 -4.05
CA VAL A 150 2.69 2.48 -3.99
C VAL A 150 3.94 2.42 -3.10
N ALA A 151 3.86 1.83 -1.92
CA ALA A 151 5.03 1.69 -1.04
C ALA A 151 6.15 0.84 -1.67
N ALA A 152 5.79 -0.27 -2.32
CA ALA A 152 6.75 -1.12 -3.04
C ALA A 152 7.41 -0.37 -4.21
N ALA A 153 6.63 0.38 -4.98
CA ALA A 153 7.11 1.25 -6.04
C ALA A 153 8.14 2.28 -5.53
N GLN A 154 7.82 2.95 -4.42
CA GLN A 154 8.71 3.92 -3.80
C GLN A 154 10.02 3.31 -3.30
N LEU A 155 9.94 2.14 -2.66
CA LEU A 155 11.12 1.42 -2.16
C LEU A 155 12.03 0.94 -3.31
N ARG A 156 11.46 0.35 -4.37
CA ARG A 156 12.21 -0.07 -5.56
C ARG A 156 12.93 1.10 -6.23
N ARG A 157 12.26 2.25 -6.34
CA ARG A 157 12.87 3.48 -6.83
C ARG A 157 14.04 3.97 -5.98
N LEU A 158 14.05 3.64 -4.69
CA LEU A 158 15.16 3.90 -3.77
C LEU A 158 16.23 2.79 -3.77
N GLY A 159 16.16 1.83 -4.71
CA GLY A 159 17.13 0.75 -4.84
C GLY A 159 16.96 -0.39 -3.83
N VAL A 160 15.77 -0.57 -3.28
CA VAL A 160 15.44 -1.66 -2.35
C VAL A 160 14.82 -2.81 -3.12
N SER A 161 15.31 -4.03 -2.94
CA SER A 161 14.61 -5.23 -3.43
C SER A 161 13.38 -5.48 -2.57
N VAL A 162 12.19 -5.57 -3.17
CA VAL A 162 10.92 -5.68 -2.46
C VAL A 162 10.19 -6.97 -2.82
N ARG A 163 10.08 -7.86 -1.83
CA ARG A 163 9.19 -9.03 -1.86
C ARG A 163 7.86 -8.67 -1.21
N MET A 164 6.75 -8.95 -1.88
CA MET A 164 5.40 -8.76 -1.33
C MET A 164 4.78 -10.11 -0.95
N LEU A 165 4.25 -10.20 0.27
CA LEU A 165 3.56 -11.36 0.79
C LEU A 165 2.09 -11.03 1.03
N PHE A 166 1.22 -11.49 0.14
CA PHE A 166 -0.22 -11.27 0.22
C PHE A 166 -0.92 -12.41 0.95
N GLY A 167 -1.93 -12.05 1.76
CA GLY A 167 -2.75 -13.03 2.44
C GLY A 167 -1.98 -13.86 3.48
N ALA A 168 -0.89 -13.29 4.03
CA ALA A 168 0.02 -13.99 4.91
C ALA A 168 -0.68 -14.42 6.20
N ASP A 169 -0.48 -15.68 6.58
CA ASP A 169 -0.64 -16.13 7.95
C ASP A 169 0.73 -16.20 8.65
N GLU A 170 0.73 -16.52 9.94
CA GLU A 170 1.96 -16.57 10.74
C GLU A 170 2.97 -17.60 10.20
N ASP A 171 2.51 -18.79 9.80
CA ASP A 171 3.39 -19.85 9.32
C ASP A 171 4.05 -19.47 7.98
N MET A 172 3.29 -18.89 7.05
CA MET A 172 3.84 -18.40 5.79
C MET A 172 4.89 -17.32 6.02
N LEU A 173 4.61 -16.35 6.90
CA LEU A 173 5.52 -15.26 7.23
C LEU A 173 6.83 -15.78 7.83
N LEU A 174 6.76 -16.67 8.81
CA LEU A 174 7.95 -17.23 9.45
C LEU A 174 8.78 -18.09 8.49
N ARG A 175 8.13 -18.85 7.61
CA ARG A 175 8.80 -19.62 6.56
C ARG A 175 9.57 -18.70 5.62
N THR A 176 8.92 -17.66 5.09
CA THR A 176 9.57 -16.66 4.23
C THR A 176 10.80 -16.04 4.91
N LEU A 177 10.68 -15.63 6.17
CA LEU A 177 11.81 -15.07 6.94
C LEU A 177 12.94 -16.06 7.21
N SER A 178 12.67 -17.37 7.15
CA SER A 178 13.67 -18.42 7.33
C SER A 178 14.38 -18.82 6.02
N GLU A 179 13.70 -18.64 4.89
CA GLU A 179 14.21 -18.99 3.56
C GLU A 179 15.09 -17.88 2.98
N GLU A 180 14.76 -16.62 3.26
CA GLU A 180 15.44 -15.44 2.72
C GLU A 180 15.75 -14.42 3.81
N ARG A 181 16.92 -13.76 3.66
CA ARG A 181 17.28 -12.65 4.52
C ARG A 181 16.58 -11.38 4.04
N HIS A 182 15.77 -10.81 4.91
CA HIS A 182 15.21 -9.47 4.72
C HIS A 182 15.82 -8.51 5.73
N ASP A 183 16.18 -7.32 5.27
CA ASP A 183 16.71 -6.23 6.09
C ASP A 183 15.62 -5.41 6.77
N LEU A 184 14.38 -5.47 6.25
CA LEU A 184 13.23 -4.73 6.73
C LEU A 184 11.94 -5.54 6.55
N VAL A 185 11.05 -5.53 7.54
CA VAL A 185 9.70 -6.10 7.40
C VAL A 185 8.66 -5.01 7.58
N LEU A 186 7.81 -4.85 6.58
CA LEU A 186 6.81 -3.79 6.48
C LEU A 186 5.42 -4.40 6.49
N PHE A 187 4.66 -4.20 7.57
CA PHE A 187 3.26 -4.57 7.63
C PHE A 187 2.39 -3.45 7.07
N SER A 188 1.55 -3.78 6.09
CA SER A 188 0.46 -2.91 5.65
C SER A 188 -0.82 -3.33 6.37
N CYS A 189 -1.42 -2.39 7.12
CA CYS A 189 -2.58 -2.66 7.96
C CYS A 189 -3.70 -1.65 7.70
N SER A 190 -4.83 -2.17 7.25
CA SER A 190 -6.03 -1.37 6.95
C SER A 190 -7.12 -1.44 8.04
N ARG A 191 -6.97 -2.36 8.99
CA ARG A 191 -8.03 -2.78 9.92
C ARG A 191 -7.51 -2.83 11.35
N VAL A 192 -8.30 -2.29 12.27
CA VAL A 192 -7.94 -2.25 13.69
C VAL A 192 -7.86 -3.66 14.29
N GLU A 193 -8.68 -4.57 13.77
CA GLU A 193 -8.76 -5.97 14.20
C GLU A 193 -7.46 -6.74 13.90
N ASN A 194 -6.75 -6.35 12.84
CA ASN A 194 -5.51 -7.02 12.43
C ASN A 194 -4.30 -6.64 13.31
N LEU A 195 -4.42 -5.64 14.19
CA LEU A 195 -3.33 -5.23 15.07
C LEU A 195 -2.92 -6.33 16.05
N GLU A 196 -3.88 -7.13 16.53
CA GLU A 196 -3.59 -8.24 17.44
C GLU A 196 -2.80 -9.35 16.74
N THR A 197 -3.21 -9.70 15.52
CA THR A 197 -2.48 -10.64 14.65
C THR A 197 -1.06 -10.18 14.39
N ILE A 198 -0.87 -8.90 14.02
CA ILE A 198 0.46 -8.33 13.79
C ILE A 198 1.30 -8.34 15.07
N SER A 199 0.69 -8.10 16.24
CA SER A 199 1.40 -8.21 17.52
C SER A 199 1.87 -9.62 17.83
N GLY A 200 1.07 -10.65 17.54
CA GLY A 200 1.48 -12.04 17.62
C GLY A 200 2.69 -12.33 16.73
N GLN A 201 2.59 -11.95 15.45
CA GLN A 201 3.67 -12.10 14.47
C GLN A 201 4.94 -11.37 14.90
N ALA A 202 4.84 -10.12 15.34
CA ALA A 202 5.98 -9.32 15.77
C ALA A 202 6.72 -9.97 16.95
N LYS A 203 5.99 -10.47 17.96
CA LYS A 203 6.58 -11.21 19.08
C LYS A 203 7.29 -12.47 18.61
N ARG A 204 6.65 -13.22 17.72
CA ARG A 204 7.17 -14.49 17.20
C ARG A 204 8.45 -14.29 16.38
N ILE A 205 8.50 -13.25 15.55
CA ILE A 205 9.69 -12.88 14.79
C ILE A 205 10.82 -12.49 15.74
N LYS A 206 10.55 -11.61 16.72
CA LYS A 206 11.58 -11.17 17.69
C LYS A 206 12.12 -12.33 18.54
N LEU A 207 11.29 -13.32 18.86
CA LEU A 207 11.69 -14.52 19.60
C LEU A 207 12.45 -15.54 18.72
N GLY A 208 12.02 -15.72 17.47
CA GLY A 208 12.56 -16.73 16.56
C GLY A 208 13.85 -16.32 15.87
N PHE A 209 14.11 -15.02 15.72
CA PHE A 209 15.24 -14.47 14.98
C PHE A 209 16.06 -13.53 15.89
N PRO A 210 17.21 -13.99 16.45
CA PRO A 210 18.04 -13.20 17.37
C PRO A 210 18.49 -11.84 16.81
N ASN A 211 18.65 -11.76 15.49
CA ASN A 211 18.95 -10.53 14.75
C ASN A 211 17.80 -10.15 13.83
N SER A 212 16.56 -10.23 14.32
CA SER A 212 15.37 -9.87 13.55
C SER A 212 15.51 -8.50 12.88
N PRO A 213 15.02 -8.36 11.64
CA PRO A 213 14.97 -7.05 10.97
C PRO A 213 14.00 -6.12 11.71
N PRO A 214 14.18 -4.80 11.58
CA PRO A 214 13.20 -3.85 12.08
C PRO A 214 11.81 -4.13 11.50
N LEU A 215 10.82 -4.12 12.38
CA LEU A 215 9.42 -4.30 12.04
C LEU A 215 8.76 -2.93 11.97
N VAL A 216 8.14 -2.62 10.83
CA VAL A 216 7.47 -1.34 10.60
C VAL A 216 6.03 -1.59 10.23
N LEU A 217 5.10 -0.79 10.75
CA LEU A 217 3.69 -0.85 10.39
C LEU A 217 3.26 0.46 9.75
N GLY A 218 2.64 0.34 8.57
CA GLY A 218 1.95 1.41 7.87
C GLY A 218 0.51 1.01 7.51
N GLY A 219 -0.11 1.83 6.70
CA GLY A 219 -1.50 1.70 6.26
C GLY A 219 -2.43 2.70 6.93
N ILE A 220 -3.72 2.60 6.60
CA ILE A 220 -4.71 3.55 7.13
C ILE A 220 -4.91 3.38 8.65
N VAL A 221 -4.62 2.23 9.24
CA VAL A 221 -4.89 1.97 10.66
C VAL A 221 -4.30 3.04 11.60
N LEU A 222 -3.24 3.72 11.18
CA LEU A 222 -2.63 4.88 11.85
C LEU A 222 -3.60 6.03 12.11
N GLY A 223 -4.62 6.20 11.27
CA GLY A 223 -5.67 7.21 11.43
C GLY A 223 -6.99 6.67 11.96
N LEU A 224 -7.09 5.36 12.23
CA LEU A 224 -8.34 4.72 12.69
C LEU A 224 -8.37 4.48 14.20
N THR A 225 -7.21 4.43 14.86
CA THR A 225 -7.13 4.13 16.28
C THR A 225 -5.85 4.69 16.91
N ASP A 226 -5.90 4.96 18.21
CA ASP A 226 -4.74 5.40 18.97
C ASP A 226 -3.83 4.23 19.36
N ARG A 227 -2.61 4.57 19.79
CA ARG A 227 -1.65 3.62 20.39
C ARG A 227 -1.32 2.42 19.49
N VAL A 228 -1.30 2.65 18.17
CA VAL A 228 -1.04 1.61 17.15
C VAL A 228 0.29 0.90 17.42
N LYS A 229 1.33 1.64 17.80
CA LYS A 229 2.66 1.09 18.08
C LYS A 229 2.63 0.12 19.26
N GLU A 230 2.01 0.51 20.37
CA GLU A 230 1.89 -0.33 21.56
C GLU A 230 1.05 -1.58 21.29
N ARG A 231 -0.03 -1.44 20.53
CA ARG A 231 -0.95 -2.55 20.20
C ARG A 231 -0.35 -3.57 19.23
N SER A 232 0.55 -3.14 18.36
CA SER A 232 1.18 -4.00 17.34
C SER A 232 2.57 -4.51 17.73
N GLY A 233 3.26 -3.88 18.69
CA GLY A 233 4.59 -4.32 19.14
C GLY A 233 5.71 -4.18 18.10
N VAL A 234 5.46 -3.47 17.01
CA VAL A 234 6.44 -3.15 15.98
C VAL A 234 7.40 -2.04 16.44
N ASP A 235 8.52 -1.89 15.75
CA ASP A 235 9.58 -0.96 16.11
C ASP A 235 9.25 0.48 15.69
N LEU A 236 8.56 0.64 14.55
CA LEU A 236 8.11 1.93 14.03
C LEU A 236 6.71 1.84 13.41
N VAL A 237 5.95 2.92 13.56
CA VAL A 237 4.66 3.12 12.90
C VAL A 237 4.79 4.36 12.00
N THR A 238 4.65 4.18 10.69
CA THR A 238 4.83 5.26 9.70
C THR A 238 4.17 4.90 8.37
N ASN A 239 3.77 5.92 7.62
CA ASN A 239 3.37 5.81 6.22
C ASN A 239 4.44 6.34 5.25
N GLU A 240 5.58 6.78 5.78
CA GLU A 240 6.69 7.29 5.00
C GLU A 240 7.75 6.19 4.82
N VAL A 241 7.95 5.72 3.59
CA VAL A 241 8.98 4.71 3.29
C VAL A 241 10.39 5.18 3.68
N GLY A 242 10.66 6.48 3.56
CA GLY A 242 11.95 7.07 3.96
C GLY A 242 12.19 6.98 5.48
N ALA A 243 11.15 7.02 6.30
CA ALA A 243 11.29 6.82 7.74
C ALA A 243 11.60 5.35 8.08
N ALA A 244 10.99 4.41 7.34
CA ALA A 244 11.28 2.98 7.49
C ALA A 244 12.74 2.65 7.11
N LEU A 245 13.25 3.24 6.02
CA LEU A 245 14.66 3.06 5.61
C LEU A 245 15.64 3.68 6.60
N LYS A 246 15.35 4.87 7.13
CA LYS A 246 16.17 5.48 8.20
C LYS A 246 16.26 4.59 9.44
N MET A 247 15.18 3.89 9.79
CA MET A 247 15.19 2.91 10.89
C MET A 247 16.12 1.73 10.59
N TYR A 248 16.05 1.17 9.37
CA TYR A 248 16.99 0.14 8.93
C TYR A 248 18.45 0.62 9.04
N GLU A 249 18.77 1.82 8.56
CA GLU A 249 20.12 2.36 8.63
C GLU A 249 20.63 2.52 10.06
N GLN A 250 19.75 2.92 10.99
CA GLN A 250 20.07 3.04 12.41
C GLN A 250 20.31 1.67 13.05
N ASP A 251 19.47 0.68 12.76
CA ASP A 251 19.61 -0.69 13.24
C ASP A 251 20.90 -1.34 12.72
N LYS A 252 21.20 -1.19 11.42
CA LYS A 252 22.45 -1.64 10.81
C LYS A 252 23.67 -1.02 11.49
N ARG A 253 23.63 0.28 11.82
CA ARG A 253 24.72 0.96 12.55
C ARG A 253 24.88 0.42 13.97
N ALA A 254 23.78 0.15 14.68
CA ALA A 254 23.81 -0.38 16.04
C ALA A 254 24.35 -1.82 16.11
N LYS A 255 24.10 -2.63 15.07
CA LYS A 255 24.55 -4.02 14.96
C LYS A 255 25.97 -4.20 14.41
N ARG A 256 26.63 -3.12 13.93
CA ARG A 256 28.04 -3.21 13.49
C ARG A 256 28.97 -3.41 14.70
N PRO A 257 29.84 -4.42 14.69
CA PRO A 257 30.84 -4.56 15.77
C PRO A 257 31.74 -3.33 15.79
N ALA A 258 32.02 -2.82 16.99
CA ALA A 258 33.00 -1.75 17.16
C ALA A 258 34.34 -2.24 16.62
N VAL A 259 34.84 -1.61 15.56
CA VAL A 259 36.19 -1.87 15.05
C VAL A 259 37.16 -1.38 16.13
N VAL A 260 37.66 -2.30 16.95
CA VAL A 260 38.76 -2.04 17.86
C VAL A 260 39.97 -1.70 16.99
N ARG A 261 40.39 -0.44 17.03
CA ARG A 261 41.67 0.01 16.47
C ARG A 261 42.79 -0.29 17.45
#